data_AF-A0A7V3DH51-F1
#
_entry.id   AF-A0A7V3DH51-F1
#
_cell.length_a   1.000
_cell.length_b   1.000
_cell.length_c   1.000
_cell.angle_alpha   90.00
_cell.angle_beta   90.00
_cell.angle_gamma   90.00
#
_symmetry.space_group_name_H-M   'P 1'
#
loop_
_entity.id
_entity.type
_entity.pdbx_description
1 polymer ?
#
loop_
_entity_poly.entity_id
_entity_poly.type
_entity_poly.pdbx_seq_one_letter_code
_entity_poly.pdbx_strand_id
1 'polypeptide(L)'
;MMRMNRRGFLSSSMAAAGALSGCATTHTGRADRARPNIVLIITDDQGYGDLSCHGNPILKTPNLDRLHDESVRFTQFHVCPVCSPTRSSLMTGRYHYRTGVVDTYQGRSMMDPDETTLPQVLAAHGYRTGIFGKWHLGDNYPMRAMDRGFQEALVHGGGGLSQPSDPPPGNRYFDPVLNHNGMWEKHEGYCTDIFTHAAIRFIEQCRDIPFFAYLALNAPHVPLEIAESYAAPYLARGVDEKTARLYGMIANIDENIGRLTARLDALGLVENTWLIFMTDNGAQAVGDTPRYNAGLRGWKGTVYEGGIRVPCFMRWPRKWRGGQDRDTLAAHIDVMPTLLDACGIETPKGVHLDGISLWPVLCDSEAAWPERTLFTQWHRGDRPEPYRGCAVFTRHYKLVDGKELYDRVADPGESTDIAAEHPDIVAKMRQEYEAWFEDVCGKRDFSIPPRIHLGTRHENPTLLTRQDWRCETNWTDPRSLGYWEVNVVRSGWYDISFEFAPRTTGEIARFHIHDVMREVNVPAGAGACTFKNVSLKHGEGRLEAAVTLNGQPAGVRYVTIKRTGG
;
A
#
# COMPACT_ATOMS: atom_id res chain seq x y z
N MET A 1 68.12 -2.13 33.25
CA MET A 1 69.15 -1.13 33.63
C MET A 1 68.89 0.16 32.85
N MET A 2 68.97 1.29 33.55
CA MET A 2 69.00 2.70 33.13
C MET A 2 69.50 2.98 31.69
N ARG A 3 69.17 4.06 30.96
CA ARG A 3 68.52 5.36 31.21
C ARG A 3 68.25 6.03 29.85
N MET A 4 67.26 6.93 29.80
CA MET A 4 67.01 7.91 28.72
C MET A 4 68.03 9.09 28.73
N ASN A 5 68.21 9.76 27.58
CA ASN A 5 68.24 11.23 27.42
C ASN A 5 68.18 11.57 25.91
N ARG A 6 67.14 12.20 25.34
CA ARG A 6 66.61 13.60 25.39
C ARG A 6 67.50 14.68 24.73
N ARG A 7 66.98 15.17 23.57
CA ARG A 7 66.89 16.57 23.04
C ARG A 7 68.20 17.35 22.90
N GLY A 8 68.53 18.05 21.82
CA GLY A 8 67.79 18.52 20.65
C GLY A 8 68.43 19.83 20.16
N PHE A 9 68.00 20.28 18.98
CA PHE A 9 67.97 21.68 18.49
C PHE A 9 69.05 22.23 17.54
N LEU A 10 68.54 22.50 16.30
CA LEU A 10 68.80 23.60 15.33
C LEU A 10 70.23 23.79 14.79
N SER A 11 70.47 23.95 13.49
CA SER A 11 69.81 24.90 12.57
C SER A 11 70.11 24.63 11.07
N SER A 12 69.14 24.96 10.20
CA SER A 12 69.22 25.67 8.89
C SER A 12 70.42 25.39 7.95
N SER A 13 70.33 25.12 6.64
CA SER A 13 69.42 25.60 5.59
C SER A 13 69.75 24.88 4.26
N MET A 14 68.75 24.52 3.44
CA MET A 14 68.58 24.96 2.04
C MET A 14 67.50 24.15 1.33
N ALA A 15 66.67 24.89 0.62
CA ALA A 15 65.41 24.48 0.04
C ALA A 15 65.57 23.71 -1.28
N ALA A 16 64.67 22.75 -1.50
CA ALA A 16 64.19 22.38 -2.82
C ALA A 16 62.68 22.18 -2.71
N ALA A 17 61.93 23.13 -3.27
CA ALA A 17 60.48 23.08 -3.40
C ALA A 17 60.11 22.17 -4.57
N GLY A 18 59.27 21.17 -4.33
CA GLY A 18 58.64 20.32 -5.33
C GLY A 18 57.34 19.79 -4.76
N ALA A 19 56.23 20.20 -5.35
CA ALA A 19 54.88 20.11 -4.82
C ALA A 19 54.39 18.66 -4.59
N LEU A 20 53.96 18.36 -3.36
CA LEU A 20 53.11 17.23 -3.04
C LEU A 20 51.65 17.67 -3.26
N SER A 21 51.08 17.30 -4.40
CA SER A 21 49.63 17.34 -4.60
C SER A 21 48.97 16.36 -3.64
N GLY A 22 48.36 16.89 -2.58
CA GLY A 22 47.44 16.15 -1.73
C GLY A 22 46.23 15.72 -2.53
N CYS A 23 46.05 14.41 -2.69
CA CYS A 23 44.83 13.83 -3.21
C CYS A 23 43.77 13.87 -2.09
N ALA A 24 43.16 15.03 -1.89
CA ALA A 24 41.88 15.13 -1.21
C ALA A 24 40.81 14.79 -2.25
N THR A 25 40.49 13.51 -2.40
CA THR A 25 39.28 13.10 -3.12
C THR A 25 38.07 13.46 -2.27
N THR A 26 37.57 14.67 -2.47
CA THR A 26 36.18 14.99 -2.20
C THR A 26 35.34 14.06 -3.08
N HIS A 27 34.74 13.02 -2.49
CA HIS A 27 33.63 12.30 -3.10
C HIS A 27 32.42 13.23 -3.17
N THR A 28 32.44 14.16 -4.11
CA THR A 28 31.22 14.77 -4.64
C THR A 28 30.59 13.71 -5.54
N GLY A 29 29.66 12.95 -4.97
CA GLY A 29 28.86 11.96 -5.68
C GLY A 29 28.10 12.64 -6.81
N ARG A 30 28.66 12.58 -8.02
CA ARG A 30 27.93 12.88 -9.24
C ARG A 30 27.01 11.70 -9.48
N ALA A 31 25.69 11.92 -9.38
CA ALA A 31 24.67 10.92 -9.65
C ALA A 31 25.07 10.07 -10.87
N ASP A 32 25.15 8.76 -10.69
CA ASP A 32 25.34 7.86 -11.81
C ASP A 32 24.09 7.94 -12.70
N ARG A 33 24.17 8.74 -13.78
CA ARG A 33 23.10 8.98 -14.77
C ARG A 33 22.66 7.69 -15.49
N ALA A 34 23.19 6.53 -15.13
CA ALA A 34 22.78 5.22 -15.61
C ALA A 34 21.48 4.71 -14.98
N ARG A 35 21.18 5.07 -13.72
CA ARG A 35 20.01 4.54 -13.00
C ARG A 35 18.81 5.52 -13.05
N PRO A 36 17.59 5.05 -13.37
CA PRO A 36 16.42 5.92 -13.43
C PRO A 36 15.92 6.31 -12.04
N ASN A 37 15.30 7.48 -11.95
CA ASN A 37 14.34 7.75 -10.89
C ASN A 37 13.05 6.99 -11.18
N ILE A 38 12.33 6.60 -10.13
CA ILE A 38 11.06 5.87 -10.25
C ILE A 38 9.99 6.67 -9.51
N VAL A 39 8.89 6.94 -10.20
CA VAL A 39 7.66 7.49 -9.61
C VAL A 39 6.55 6.50 -9.89
N LEU A 40 6.03 5.87 -8.83
CA LEU A 40 4.90 4.95 -8.91
C LEU A 40 3.68 5.64 -8.29
N ILE A 41 2.66 5.88 -9.10
CA ILE A 41 1.39 6.49 -8.71
C ILE A 41 0.35 5.38 -8.69
N ILE A 42 -0.35 5.27 -7.57
CA ILE A 42 -1.51 4.39 -7.43
C ILE A 42 -2.68 5.16 -6.82
N THR A 43 -3.87 5.00 -7.38
CA THR A 43 -5.13 5.52 -6.82
C THR A 43 -5.97 4.38 -6.25
N ASP A 44 -6.91 4.72 -5.38
CA ASP A 44 -7.69 3.78 -4.56
C ASP A 44 -9.14 3.78 -5.01
N ASP A 45 -9.63 2.64 -5.50
CA ASP A 45 -11.00 2.44 -6.02
C ASP A 45 -11.39 3.19 -7.30
N GLN A 46 -10.39 3.65 -8.07
CA GLN A 46 -10.60 4.16 -9.41
C GLN A 46 -10.61 3.00 -10.41
N GLY A 47 -11.69 2.83 -11.17
CA GLY A 47 -11.83 1.73 -12.13
C GLY A 47 -11.24 2.02 -13.51
N TYR A 48 -11.24 1.00 -14.38
CA TYR A 48 -10.79 1.15 -15.76
C TYR A 48 -11.59 2.19 -16.55
N GLY A 49 -12.90 2.27 -16.33
CA GLY A 49 -13.77 3.28 -16.96
C GLY A 49 -13.69 4.68 -16.35
N ASP A 50 -12.93 4.88 -15.27
CA ASP A 50 -12.84 6.16 -14.55
C ASP A 50 -11.78 7.09 -15.15
N LEU A 51 -11.67 7.12 -16.48
CA LEU A 51 -10.73 7.93 -17.25
C LEU A 51 -11.37 8.37 -18.58
N SER A 52 -11.16 9.62 -19.00
CA SER A 52 -11.66 10.06 -20.31
C SER A 52 -10.96 9.37 -21.48
N CYS A 53 -9.65 9.08 -21.39
CA CYS A 53 -8.92 8.31 -22.40
C CYS A 53 -9.46 6.89 -22.62
N HIS A 54 -10.22 6.33 -21.65
CA HIS A 54 -10.88 5.04 -21.77
C HIS A 54 -12.36 5.15 -22.18
N GLY A 55 -12.80 6.32 -22.64
CA GLY A 55 -14.12 6.52 -23.22
C GLY A 55 -15.19 6.99 -22.25
N ASN A 56 -14.84 7.43 -21.03
CA ASN A 56 -15.82 7.99 -20.11
C ASN A 56 -16.50 9.23 -20.73
N PRO A 57 -17.83 9.24 -20.91
CA PRO A 57 -18.52 10.33 -21.63
C PRO A 57 -18.69 11.59 -20.78
N ILE A 58 -18.47 11.48 -19.47
CA ILE A 58 -18.77 12.55 -18.51
C ILE A 58 -17.49 13.12 -17.92
N LEU A 59 -16.68 12.26 -17.31
CA LEU A 59 -15.44 12.63 -16.64
C LEU A 59 -14.45 13.26 -17.63
N LYS A 60 -13.63 14.21 -17.15
CA LYS A 60 -12.53 14.81 -17.91
C LYS A 60 -11.26 14.71 -17.09
N THR A 61 -10.23 14.08 -17.66
CA THR A 61 -8.93 13.86 -17.03
C THR A 61 -7.79 14.24 -17.99
N PRO A 62 -7.64 15.51 -18.37
CA PRO A 62 -6.70 15.92 -19.43
C PRO A 62 -5.22 15.62 -19.12
N ASN A 63 -4.81 15.65 -17.85
CA ASN A 63 -3.41 15.35 -17.50
C ASN A 63 -3.12 13.84 -17.54
N LEU A 64 -4.07 13.02 -17.11
CA LEU A 64 -4.04 11.56 -17.26
C LEU A 64 -4.16 11.15 -18.72
N ASP A 65 -4.98 11.83 -19.52
CA ASP A 65 -5.08 11.58 -20.96
C ASP A 65 -3.75 11.88 -21.66
N ARG A 66 -3.10 13.00 -21.30
CA ARG A 66 -1.74 13.29 -21.77
C ARG A 66 -0.74 12.22 -21.31
N LEU A 67 -0.80 11.80 -20.03
CA LEU A 67 0.08 10.75 -19.53
C LEU A 67 -0.15 9.43 -20.28
N HIS A 68 -1.39 9.07 -20.54
CA HIS A 68 -1.78 7.92 -21.35
C HIS A 68 -1.12 8.00 -22.73
N ASP A 69 -1.22 9.13 -23.42
CA ASP A 69 -0.66 9.33 -24.76
C ASP A 69 0.87 9.36 -24.79
N GLU A 70 1.51 9.76 -23.70
CA GLU A 70 2.96 9.75 -23.53
C GLU A 70 3.50 8.38 -23.08
N SER A 71 2.64 7.41 -22.75
CA SER A 71 3.03 6.14 -22.13
C SER A 71 3.01 4.95 -23.09
N VAL A 72 3.76 3.91 -22.72
CA VAL A 72 3.40 2.54 -23.10
C VAL A 72 2.31 2.07 -22.15
N ARG A 73 1.28 1.40 -22.67
CA ARG A 73 0.07 1.04 -21.91
C ARG A 73 -0.20 -0.45 -22.00
N PHE A 74 -0.48 -1.08 -20.87
CA PHE A 74 -0.91 -2.49 -20.87
C PHE A 74 -2.42 -2.55 -20.92
N THR A 75 -2.98 -3.09 -22.00
CA THR A 75 -4.43 -3.24 -22.14
C THR A 75 -4.96 -4.39 -21.30
N GLN A 76 -4.12 -5.35 -20.92
CA GLN A 76 -4.45 -6.57 -20.17
C GLN A 76 -3.72 -6.63 -18.81
N PHE A 77 -3.78 -5.54 -18.04
CA PHE A 77 -3.13 -5.44 -16.73
C PHE A 77 -4.09 -5.73 -15.56
N HIS A 78 -3.69 -6.64 -14.68
CA HIS A 78 -4.57 -7.18 -13.63
C HIS A 78 -4.04 -7.01 -12.20
N VAL A 79 -4.98 -6.77 -11.29
CA VAL A 79 -4.79 -6.60 -9.85
C VAL A 79 -5.69 -7.55 -9.05
N CYS A 80 -5.56 -7.54 -7.72
CA CYS A 80 -6.53 -8.21 -6.87
C CYS A 80 -7.84 -7.41 -6.81
N PRO A 81 -8.97 -8.04 -6.42
CA PRO A 81 -10.27 -7.35 -6.34
C PRO A 81 -10.36 -6.22 -5.30
N VAL A 82 -9.36 -6.10 -4.42
CA VAL A 82 -9.32 -5.14 -3.31
C VAL A 82 -7.89 -4.69 -2.98
N CYS A 83 -7.80 -3.57 -2.26
CA CYS A 83 -6.59 -2.79 -1.99
C CYS A 83 -5.43 -3.54 -1.31
N SER A 84 -5.56 -4.04 -0.06
CA SER A 84 -4.40 -4.63 0.66
C SER A 84 -3.75 -5.81 -0.07
N PRO A 85 -4.53 -6.79 -0.62
CA PRO A 85 -3.98 -7.82 -1.49
C PRO A 85 -3.14 -7.29 -2.66
N THR A 86 -3.63 -6.31 -3.42
CA THR A 86 -2.88 -5.70 -4.52
C THR A 86 -1.61 -5.01 -4.00
N ARG A 87 -1.72 -4.21 -2.93
CA ARG A 87 -0.59 -3.44 -2.37
C ARG A 87 0.52 -4.35 -1.85
N SER A 88 0.17 -5.43 -1.15
CA SER A 88 1.15 -6.41 -0.65
C SER A 88 1.88 -7.08 -1.81
N SER A 89 1.14 -7.47 -2.85
CA SER A 89 1.68 -8.15 -4.03
C SER A 89 2.55 -7.22 -4.88
N LEU A 90 2.14 -5.95 -5.02
CA LEU A 90 2.90 -4.90 -5.72
C LEU A 90 4.24 -4.62 -5.03
N MET A 91 4.26 -4.61 -3.70
CA MET A 91 5.49 -4.34 -2.94
C MET A 91 6.44 -5.54 -2.89
N THR A 92 5.98 -6.76 -3.17
CA THR A 92 6.79 -7.99 -2.97
C THR A 92 7.03 -8.79 -4.26
N GLY A 93 6.28 -8.49 -5.33
CA GLY A 93 6.29 -9.28 -6.57
C GLY A 93 5.74 -10.71 -6.39
N ARG A 94 4.97 -10.94 -5.32
CA ARG A 94 4.47 -12.25 -4.89
C ARG A 94 2.96 -12.20 -4.73
N TYR A 95 2.27 -13.34 -4.84
CA TYR A 95 0.84 -13.42 -4.56
C TYR A 95 0.54 -13.12 -3.09
N HIS A 96 -0.48 -12.30 -2.83
CA HIS A 96 -0.86 -11.82 -1.49
C HIS A 96 -1.01 -12.92 -0.42
N TYR A 97 -1.50 -14.12 -0.76
CA TYR A 97 -1.58 -15.21 0.22
C TYR A 97 -0.21 -15.65 0.75
N ARG A 98 0.86 -15.54 -0.04
CA ARG A 98 2.23 -15.79 0.45
C ARG A 98 2.66 -14.76 1.48
N THR A 99 2.22 -13.51 1.33
CA THR A 99 2.57 -12.37 2.19
C THR A 99 1.76 -12.33 3.49
N GLY A 100 0.77 -13.23 3.64
CA GLY A 100 -0.13 -13.30 4.80
C GLY A 100 -1.31 -12.34 4.75
N VAL A 101 -1.37 -11.45 3.75
CA VAL A 101 -2.53 -10.58 3.54
C VAL A 101 -3.67 -11.38 2.93
N VAL A 102 -4.83 -11.40 3.59
CA VAL A 102 -6.02 -12.13 3.12
C VAL A 102 -7.23 -11.24 2.88
N ASP A 103 -7.28 -10.07 3.52
CA ASP A 103 -8.39 -9.11 3.42
C ASP A 103 -7.95 -7.70 3.86
N THR A 104 -8.86 -6.75 4.01
CA THR A 104 -8.54 -5.32 4.12
C THR A 104 -8.64 -4.72 5.54
N TYR A 105 -9.06 -5.48 6.55
CA TYR A 105 -9.19 -4.99 7.94
C TYR A 105 -9.24 -6.16 8.92
N GLN A 106 -9.34 -5.86 10.22
CA GLN A 106 -9.35 -6.85 11.31
C GLN A 106 -8.09 -7.74 11.29
N GLY A 107 -6.92 -7.10 11.19
CA GLY A 107 -5.62 -7.76 11.15
C GLY A 107 -5.34 -8.57 9.88
N ARG A 108 -6.28 -8.62 8.93
CA ARG A 108 -6.14 -9.35 7.66
C ARG A 108 -5.32 -8.62 6.62
N SER A 109 -5.14 -7.30 6.80
CA SER A 109 -4.34 -6.43 5.94
C SER A 109 -2.86 -6.41 6.31
N MET A 110 -2.49 -6.95 7.47
CA MET A 110 -1.12 -6.92 7.97
C MET A 110 -0.23 -7.86 7.15
N MET A 111 0.80 -7.29 6.53
CA MET A 111 1.77 -8.05 5.75
C MET A 111 2.82 -8.66 6.68
N ASP A 112 3.20 -9.91 6.42
CA ASP A 112 4.25 -10.57 7.18
C ASP A 112 5.57 -9.78 7.12
N PRO A 113 6.16 -9.44 8.29
CA PRO A 113 7.37 -8.65 8.33
C PRO A 113 8.63 -9.39 7.84
N ASP A 114 8.57 -10.67 7.51
CA ASP A 114 9.67 -11.39 6.87
C ASP A 114 9.69 -11.22 5.33
N GLU A 115 8.62 -10.68 4.73
CA GLU A 115 8.59 -10.43 3.28
C GLU A 115 9.54 -9.28 2.88
N THR A 116 10.34 -9.52 1.84
CA THR A 116 11.24 -8.50 1.30
C THR A 116 10.48 -7.59 0.35
N THR A 117 10.50 -6.28 0.61
CA THR A 117 9.77 -5.31 -0.19
C THR A 117 10.66 -4.60 -1.21
N LEU A 118 10.10 -4.21 -2.36
CA LEU A 118 10.71 -3.38 -3.38
C LEU A 118 11.46 -2.16 -2.80
N PRO A 119 10.87 -1.31 -1.93
CA PRO A 119 11.59 -0.20 -1.32
C PRO A 119 12.80 -0.64 -0.47
N GLN A 120 12.76 -1.78 0.23
CA GLN A 120 13.95 -2.30 0.93
C GLN A 120 15.06 -2.65 -0.06
N VAL A 121 14.72 -3.34 -1.17
CA VAL A 121 15.69 -3.71 -2.21
C VAL A 121 16.29 -2.47 -2.86
N LEU A 122 15.46 -1.49 -3.24
CA LEU A 122 15.93 -0.24 -3.85
C LEU A 122 16.81 0.56 -2.89
N ALA A 123 16.40 0.71 -1.63
CA ALA A 123 17.19 1.43 -0.62
C ALA A 123 18.56 0.77 -0.39
N ALA A 124 18.62 -0.56 -0.37
CA ALA A 124 19.88 -1.31 -0.28
C ALA A 124 20.82 -1.06 -1.48
N HIS A 125 20.27 -0.63 -2.61
CA HIS A 125 21.01 -0.29 -3.84
C HIS A 125 21.19 1.22 -4.05
N GLY A 126 21.04 2.01 -3.00
CA GLY A 126 21.37 3.44 -2.99
C GLY A 126 20.25 4.38 -3.43
N TYR A 127 19.03 3.87 -3.60
CA TYR A 127 17.88 4.73 -3.84
C TYR A 127 17.44 5.44 -2.57
N ARG A 128 17.00 6.70 -2.69
CA ARG A 128 16.14 7.33 -1.69
C ARG A 128 14.70 6.87 -1.89
N THR A 129 14.03 6.41 -0.84
CA THR A 129 12.66 5.86 -0.93
C THR A 129 11.67 6.70 -0.13
N GLY A 130 10.57 7.08 -0.77
CA GLY A 130 9.51 7.90 -0.18
C GLY A 130 8.12 7.35 -0.47
N ILE A 131 7.22 7.33 0.52
CA ILE A 131 5.79 7.02 0.36
C ILE A 131 4.93 8.20 0.84
N PHE A 132 3.89 8.50 0.06
CA PHE A 132 2.96 9.58 0.33
C PHE A 132 1.54 9.08 0.09
N GLY A 133 0.77 8.85 1.16
CA GLY A 133 -0.63 8.41 1.08
C GLY A 133 -0.95 7.14 1.88
N LYS A 134 -1.50 6.14 1.20
CA LYS A 134 -2.05 4.91 1.78
C LYS A 134 -1.00 3.79 1.79
N TRP A 135 -0.62 3.34 2.99
CA TRP A 135 0.20 2.14 3.16
C TRP A 135 -0.64 0.86 3.17
N HIS A 136 -1.48 0.73 4.20
CA HIS A 136 -2.48 -0.34 4.35
C HIS A 136 -1.93 -1.77 4.41
N LEU A 137 -0.71 -1.93 4.96
CA LEU A 137 -0.04 -3.23 5.16
C LEU A 137 0.42 -3.46 6.61
N GLY A 138 -0.19 -2.72 7.55
CA GLY A 138 0.08 -2.76 8.99
C GLY A 138 0.50 -1.39 9.54
N ASP A 139 -0.13 -0.97 10.65
CA ASP A 139 0.05 0.38 11.21
C ASP A 139 1.09 0.43 12.35
N ASN A 140 1.59 -0.71 12.83
CA ASN A 140 2.55 -0.80 13.92
C ASN A 140 3.84 -1.55 13.54
N TYR A 141 4.90 -1.36 14.31
CA TYR A 141 6.17 -2.07 14.16
C TYR A 141 5.95 -3.59 14.30
N PRO A 142 6.56 -4.42 13.43
CA PRO A 142 7.57 -4.09 12.41
C PRO A 142 7.01 -3.90 10.97
N MET A 143 5.74 -3.52 10.83
CA MET A 143 4.99 -3.52 9.56
C MET A 143 4.77 -2.13 8.94
N ARG A 144 5.08 -1.04 9.64
CA ARG A 144 4.87 0.33 9.14
C ARG A 144 5.71 0.58 7.89
N ALA A 145 5.26 1.47 7.01
CA ALA A 145 5.99 1.78 5.78
C ALA A 145 7.48 2.14 6.02
N MET A 146 7.77 2.89 7.09
CA MET A 146 9.15 3.24 7.49
C MET A 146 10.01 2.05 7.94
N ASP A 147 9.37 0.97 8.42
CA ASP A 147 10.04 -0.29 8.76
C ASP A 147 10.20 -1.18 7.50
N ARG A 148 9.39 -0.93 6.47
CA ARG A 148 9.36 -1.69 5.21
C ARG A 148 10.13 -1.01 4.08
N GLY A 149 11.18 -0.26 4.42
CA GLY A 149 12.16 0.26 3.46
C GLY A 149 11.90 1.67 2.94
N PHE A 150 10.82 2.34 3.33
CA PHE A 150 10.65 3.76 3.04
C PHE A 150 11.42 4.62 4.03
N GLN A 151 12.28 5.50 3.54
CA GLN A 151 13.08 6.41 4.37
C GLN A 151 12.37 7.73 4.65
N GLU A 152 11.37 8.06 3.84
CA GLU A 152 10.42 9.15 4.05
C GLU A 152 9.01 8.59 3.94
N ALA A 153 8.19 8.77 4.96
CA ALA A 153 6.81 8.27 4.97
C ALA A 153 5.87 9.35 5.52
N LEU A 154 4.93 9.79 4.69
CA LEU A 154 3.78 10.59 5.10
C LEU A 154 2.50 9.83 4.72
N VAL A 155 1.88 9.17 5.70
CA VAL A 155 0.78 8.23 5.45
C VAL A 155 -0.39 8.43 6.39
N HIS A 156 -1.59 7.99 6.00
CA HIS A 156 -2.68 7.78 6.96
C HIS A 156 -2.68 6.32 7.47
N GLY A 157 -3.37 6.07 8.59
CA GLY A 157 -3.53 4.71 9.14
C GLY A 157 -4.63 3.91 8.42
N GLY A 158 -4.51 2.60 8.44
CA GLY A 158 -5.49 1.65 7.90
C GLY A 158 -5.80 1.80 6.41
N GLY A 159 -7.05 1.48 6.04
CA GLY A 159 -7.47 1.32 4.65
C GLY A 159 -8.06 2.56 3.98
N GLY A 160 -8.30 3.62 4.74
CA GLY A 160 -8.89 4.86 4.27
C GLY A 160 -9.08 5.82 5.43
N LEU A 161 -9.52 7.04 5.12
CA LEU A 161 -9.85 8.06 6.11
C LEU A 161 -11.26 7.84 6.66
N SER A 162 -11.54 8.41 7.82
CA SER A 162 -12.82 8.23 8.55
C SER A 162 -13.07 6.78 8.95
N GLN A 163 -12.00 6.05 9.27
CA GLN A 163 -12.04 4.63 9.66
C GLN A 163 -11.55 4.44 11.11
N PRO A 164 -11.91 3.32 11.77
CA PRO A 164 -11.41 2.98 13.11
C PRO A 164 -9.88 2.96 13.30
N SER A 165 -9.07 2.96 12.23
CA SER A 165 -7.61 3.15 12.26
C SER A 165 -7.17 4.58 12.55
N ASP A 166 -8.04 5.56 12.29
CA ASP A 166 -7.67 6.97 12.40
C ASP A 166 -7.19 7.30 13.82
N PRO A 167 -6.16 8.14 13.99
CA PRO A 167 -5.77 8.61 15.30
C PRO A 167 -6.90 9.44 15.94
N PRO A 168 -7.01 9.49 17.28
CA PRO A 168 -7.96 10.38 17.96
C PRO A 168 -7.85 11.83 17.47
N PRO A 169 -8.97 12.56 17.26
CA PRO A 169 -10.37 12.16 17.48
C PRO A 169 -11.03 11.40 16.31
N GLY A 170 -10.31 11.16 15.21
CA GLY A 170 -10.79 10.69 13.92
C GLY A 170 -10.21 11.53 12.78
N ASN A 171 -10.34 11.08 11.54
CA ASN A 171 -9.75 11.75 10.37
C ASN A 171 -10.80 12.03 9.29
N ARG A 172 -10.43 12.87 8.32
CA ARG A 172 -11.24 13.24 7.15
C ARG A 172 -10.33 13.62 5.98
N TYR A 173 -10.90 13.87 4.80
CA TYR A 173 -10.12 14.31 3.64
C TYR A 173 -9.59 15.74 3.76
N PHE A 174 -10.29 16.61 4.48
CA PHE A 174 -9.87 17.98 4.73
C PHE A 174 -9.27 18.12 6.12
N ASP A 175 -8.11 18.77 6.15
CA ASP A 175 -7.26 18.98 7.31
C ASP A 175 -6.94 17.67 8.05
N PRO A 176 -6.31 16.69 7.39
CA PRO A 176 -6.12 15.37 7.97
C PRO A 176 -5.08 15.38 9.10
N VAL A 177 -5.16 14.40 10.00
CA VAL A 177 -4.05 14.01 10.87
C VAL A 177 -3.29 12.85 10.19
N LEU A 178 -2.02 13.03 9.87
CA LEU A 178 -1.21 12.08 9.12
C LEU A 178 0.02 11.65 9.92
N ASN A 179 0.50 10.44 9.68
CA ASN A 179 1.73 9.92 10.27
C ASN A 179 2.92 10.30 9.38
N HIS A 180 3.77 11.20 9.86
CA HIS A 180 5.04 11.55 9.25
C HIS A 180 6.18 10.87 10.02
N ASN A 181 6.81 9.85 9.42
CA ASN A 181 7.96 9.12 9.99
C ASN A 181 7.76 8.67 11.46
N GLY A 182 6.55 8.19 11.79
CA GLY A 182 6.19 7.70 13.12
C GLY A 182 5.51 8.73 14.03
N MET A 183 5.38 9.98 13.59
CA MET A 183 4.74 11.06 14.34
C MET A 183 3.40 11.47 13.71
N TRP A 184 2.34 11.53 14.50
CA TRP A 184 1.03 11.98 14.04
C TRP A 184 0.94 13.51 14.09
N GLU A 185 0.69 14.14 12.93
CA GLU A 185 0.69 15.58 12.75
C GLU A 185 -0.57 16.06 12.05
N LYS A 186 -1.08 17.23 12.44
CA LYS A 186 -2.21 17.88 11.77
C LYS A 186 -1.71 18.62 10.55
N HIS A 187 -2.34 18.40 9.40
CA HIS A 187 -2.11 19.14 8.17
C HIS A 187 -3.34 19.97 7.81
N GLU A 188 -3.11 21.02 7.02
CA GLU A 188 -4.15 21.90 6.48
C GLU A 188 -4.33 21.62 4.98
N GLY A 189 -5.58 21.59 4.51
CA GLY A 189 -5.94 21.38 3.11
C GLY A 189 -6.42 19.97 2.79
N TYR A 190 -6.51 19.67 1.49
CA TYR A 190 -7.05 18.42 0.98
C TYR A 190 -5.98 17.31 0.89
N CYS A 191 -6.32 16.10 1.33
CA CYS A 191 -5.38 14.99 1.48
C CYS A 191 -4.58 14.68 0.20
N THR A 192 -5.24 14.62 -0.96
CA THR A 192 -4.60 14.38 -2.26
C THR A 192 -3.57 15.45 -2.60
N ASP A 193 -3.86 16.72 -2.30
CA ASP A 193 -2.95 17.84 -2.55
C ASP A 193 -1.74 17.79 -1.61
N ILE A 194 -1.96 17.43 -0.34
CA ILE A 194 -0.92 17.28 0.68
C ILE A 194 0.07 16.19 0.28
N PHE A 195 -0.41 15.00 -0.09
CA PHE A 195 0.47 13.90 -0.51
C PHE A 195 1.23 14.22 -1.78
N THR A 196 0.57 14.83 -2.78
CA THR A 196 1.24 15.24 -4.02
C THR A 196 2.32 16.30 -3.76
N HIS A 197 2.03 17.28 -2.89
CA HIS A 197 3.00 18.29 -2.49
C HIS A 197 4.20 17.67 -1.76
N ALA A 198 3.97 16.73 -0.85
CA ALA A 198 5.03 16.03 -0.14
C ALA A 198 5.91 15.19 -1.09
N ALA A 199 5.31 14.49 -2.05
CA ALA A 199 6.03 13.74 -3.07
C ALA A 199 6.89 14.66 -3.95
N ILE A 200 6.35 15.81 -4.39
CA ILE A 200 7.10 16.83 -5.13
C ILE A 200 8.30 17.33 -4.31
N ARG A 201 8.11 17.67 -3.03
CA ARG A 201 9.20 18.13 -2.15
C ARG A 201 10.28 17.08 -1.98
N PHE A 202 9.90 15.81 -1.82
CA PHE A 202 10.85 14.71 -1.74
C PHE A 202 11.67 14.57 -3.02
N ILE A 203 11.02 14.65 -4.20
CA ILE A 203 11.69 14.60 -5.51
C ILE A 203 12.68 15.76 -5.66
N GLU A 204 12.30 16.97 -5.27
CA GLU A 204 13.19 18.14 -5.30
C GLU A 204 14.45 17.95 -4.45
N GLN A 205 14.29 17.40 -3.24
CA GLN A 205 15.39 17.12 -2.33
C GLN A 205 16.29 15.99 -2.84
N CYS A 206 15.74 15.06 -3.60
CA CYS A 206 16.46 13.91 -4.14
C CYS A 206 16.92 14.10 -5.58
N ARG A 207 16.78 15.28 -6.20
CA ARG A 207 17.03 15.47 -7.65
C ARG A 207 18.40 15.00 -8.15
N ASP A 208 19.40 14.95 -7.27
CA ASP A 208 20.79 14.57 -7.54
C ASP A 208 21.11 13.13 -7.08
N ILE A 209 20.12 12.35 -6.65
CA ILE A 209 20.26 10.96 -6.17
C ILE A 209 19.10 10.12 -6.73
N PRO A 210 19.31 8.90 -7.25
CA PRO A 210 18.20 8.05 -7.67
C PRO A 210 17.17 7.88 -6.56
N PHE A 211 15.89 8.05 -6.90
CA PHE A 211 14.81 7.95 -5.93
C PHE A 211 13.66 7.05 -6.40
N PHE A 212 12.93 6.53 -5.42
CA PHE A 212 11.64 5.85 -5.60
C PHE A 212 10.59 6.61 -4.81
N ALA A 213 9.71 7.31 -5.52
CA ALA A 213 8.57 8.00 -4.94
C ALA A 213 7.30 7.19 -5.21
N TYR A 214 6.70 6.66 -4.15
CA TYR A 214 5.43 5.96 -4.19
C TYR A 214 4.30 6.91 -3.75
N LEU A 215 3.59 7.48 -4.71
CA LEU A 215 2.45 8.35 -4.48
C LEU A 215 1.18 7.48 -4.46
N ALA A 216 0.77 7.08 -3.26
CA ALA A 216 -0.28 6.11 -3.03
C ALA A 216 -1.58 6.80 -2.60
N LEU A 217 -2.24 7.49 -3.52
CA LEU A 217 -3.43 8.28 -3.21
C LEU A 217 -4.57 7.40 -2.68
N ASN A 218 -5.21 7.84 -1.61
CA ASN A 218 -6.42 7.21 -1.07
C ASN A 218 -7.70 7.67 -1.80
N ALA A 219 -7.62 8.71 -2.63
CA ALA A 219 -8.73 9.09 -3.50
C ALA A 219 -8.81 8.15 -4.72
N PRO A 220 -10.02 7.92 -5.29
CA PRO A 220 -11.32 8.48 -4.87
C PRO A 220 -12.11 7.63 -3.85
N HIS A 221 -11.49 6.78 -3.03
CA HIS A 221 -12.17 5.92 -2.04
C HIS A 221 -13.10 6.70 -1.10
N VAL A 222 -14.23 6.11 -0.68
CA VAL A 222 -15.13 6.69 0.33
C VAL A 222 -14.41 7.06 1.65
N PRO A 223 -14.90 8.07 2.40
CA PRO A 223 -16.04 8.96 2.12
C PRO A 223 -15.77 9.91 0.95
N LEU A 224 -16.81 10.24 0.18
CA LEU A 224 -16.71 11.06 -1.04
C LEU A 224 -16.68 12.55 -0.69
N GLU A 225 -15.61 12.98 -0.02
CA GLU A 225 -15.39 14.37 0.39
C GLU A 225 -14.51 15.09 -0.64
N ILE A 226 -15.03 16.18 -1.20
CA ILE A 226 -14.32 17.07 -2.14
C ILE A 226 -14.96 18.46 -2.11
N ALA A 227 -14.21 19.50 -2.50
CA ALA A 227 -14.74 20.84 -2.62
C ALA A 227 -15.84 20.91 -3.68
N GLU A 228 -16.87 21.73 -3.41
CA GLU A 228 -18.07 21.82 -4.25
C GLU A 228 -17.76 22.22 -5.70
N SER A 229 -16.72 23.04 -5.90
CA SER A 229 -16.25 23.46 -7.23
C SER A 229 -15.86 22.29 -8.14
N TYR A 230 -15.43 21.15 -7.58
CA TYR A 230 -15.10 19.96 -8.37
C TYR A 230 -16.33 19.11 -8.69
N ALA A 231 -17.35 19.09 -7.83
CA ALA A 231 -18.57 18.30 -8.03
C ALA A 231 -19.59 19.03 -8.92
N ALA A 232 -19.69 20.36 -8.77
CA ALA A 232 -20.68 21.21 -9.45
C ALA A 232 -20.75 21.03 -10.98
N PRO A 233 -19.64 20.89 -11.73
CA PRO A 233 -19.71 20.67 -13.18
C PRO A 233 -20.44 19.36 -13.57
N TYR A 234 -20.33 18.32 -12.74
CA TYR A 234 -20.98 17.04 -12.98
C TYR A 234 -22.45 17.07 -12.55
N LEU A 235 -22.76 17.71 -11.42
CA LEU A 235 -24.13 17.95 -10.97
C LEU A 235 -24.93 18.73 -12.02
N ALA A 236 -24.34 19.77 -12.61
CA ALA A 236 -24.97 20.56 -13.67
C ALA A 236 -25.29 19.73 -14.95
N ARG A 237 -24.66 18.56 -15.10
CA ARG A 237 -24.91 17.60 -16.19
C ARG A 237 -25.89 16.48 -15.81
N GLY A 238 -26.52 16.57 -14.64
CA GLY A 238 -27.49 15.59 -14.16
C GLY A 238 -26.89 14.31 -13.58
N VAL A 239 -25.59 14.32 -13.24
CA VAL A 239 -24.95 13.21 -12.53
C VAL A 239 -25.41 13.21 -11.07
N ASP A 240 -25.67 12.04 -10.49
CA ASP A 240 -26.06 11.93 -9.08
C ASP A 240 -24.94 12.41 -8.14
N GLU A 241 -25.33 12.84 -6.92
CA GLU A 241 -24.44 13.48 -5.95
C GLU A 241 -23.18 12.65 -5.64
N LYS A 242 -23.32 11.34 -5.44
CA LYS A 242 -22.18 10.47 -5.08
C LYS A 242 -21.24 10.35 -6.27
N THR A 243 -21.78 10.07 -7.46
CA THR A 243 -20.96 9.97 -8.68
C THR A 243 -20.29 11.31 -9.03
N ALA A 244 -20.99 12.43 -8.85
CA ALA A 244 -20.44 13.77 -9.09
C ALA A 244 -19.28 14.10 -8.14
N ARG A 245 -19.41 13.77 -6.84
CA ARG A 245 -18.31 13.94 -5.87
C ARG A 245 -17.13 13.03 -6.19
N LEU A 246 -17.38 11.77 -6.53
CA LEU A 246 -16.32 10.84 -6.96
C LEU A 246 -15.59 11.37 -8.20
N TYR A 247 -16.31 11.82 -9.23
CA TYR A 247 -15.69 12.45 -10.41
C TYR A 247 -14.94 13.73 -10.07
N GLY A 248 -15.43 14.50 -9.09
CA GLY A 248 -14.70 15.64 -8.55
C GLY A 248 -13.37 15.25 -7.90
N MET A 249 -13.33 14.16 -7.13
CA MET A 249 -12.09 13.63 -6.55
C MET A 249 -11.12 13.18 -7.65
N ILE A 250 -11.60 12.55 -8.73
CA ILE A 250 -10.75 12.15 -9.86
C ILE A 250 -10.24 13.38 -10.63
N ALA A 251 -11.05 14.43 -10.80
CA ALA A 251 -10.59 15.68 -11.39
C ALA A 251 -9.46 16.32 -10.55
N ASN A 252 -9.55 16.29 -9.23
CA ASN A 252 -8.45 16.74 -8.37
C ASN A 252 -7.20 15.83 -8.47
N ILE A 253 -7.36 14.50 -8.60
CA ILE A 253 -6.24 13.58 -8.90
C ILE A 253 -5.55 13.99 -10.21
N ASP A 254 -6.33 14.24 -11.26
CA ASP A 254 -5.82 14.66 -12.57
C ASP A 254 -4.98 15.94 -12.48
N GLU A 255 -5.49 16.97 -11.81
CA GLU A 255 -4.76 18.22 -11.58
C GLU A 255 -3.45 18.00 -10.83
N ASN A 256 -3.44 17.11 -9.82
CA ASN A 256 -2.25 16.75 -9.07
C ASN A 256 -1.21 16.01 -9.92
N ILE A 257 -1.65 15.14 -10.84
CA ILE A 257 -0.76 14.52 -11.84
C ILE A 257 -0.17 15.58 -12.76
N GLY A 258 -0.97 16.58 -13.16
CA GLY A 258 -0.49 17.76 -13.89
C GLY A 258 0.62 18.50 -13.12
N ARG A 259 0.39 18.80 -11.84
CA ARG A 259 1.37 19.46 -10.96
C ARG A 259 2.68 18.66 -10.84
N LEU A 260 2.59 17.35 -10.60
CA LEU A 260 3.74 16.47 -10.46
C LEU A 260 4.55 16.39 -11.76
N THR A 261 3.89 16.14 -12.89
CA THR A 261 4.57 16.00 -14.18
C THR A 261 5.19 17.33 -14.66
N ALA A 262 4.51 18.46 -14.46
CA ALA A 262 5.07 19.78 -14.72
C ALA A 262 6.29 20.07 -13.84
N ARG A 263 6.30 19.59 -12.59
CA ARG A 263 7.45 19.77 -11.71
C ARG A 263 8.65 18.91 -12.12
N LEU A 264 8.42 17.67 -12.55
CA LEU A 264 9.48 16.83 -13.12
C LEU A 264 10.12 17.50 -14.35
N ASP A 265 9.33 18.14 -15.20
CA ASP A 265 9.80 18.90 -16.36
C ASP A 265 10.62 20.12 -15.95
N ALA A 266 10.10 20.94 -15.03
CA ALA A 266 10.81 22.11 -14.51
C ALA A 266 12.15 21.77 -13.82
N LEU A 267 12.28 20.57 -13.28
CA LEU A 267 13.54 20.07 -12.67
C LEU A 267 14.47 19.40 -13.69
N GLY A 268 14.06 19.24 -14.95
CA GLY A 268 14.83 18.55 -15.99
C GLY A 268 14.96 17.05 -15.74
N LEU A 269 14.01 16.44 -15.02
CA LEU A 269 14.06 15.03 -14.59
C LEU A 269 13.29 14.08 -15.52
N VAL A 270 12.51 14.59 -16.48
CA VAL A 270 11.61 13.81 -17.34
C VAL A 270 12.33 12.64 -18.03
N GLU A 271 13.45 12.91 -18.69
CA GLU A 271 14.20 11.89 -19.44
C GLU A 271 14.77 10.78 -18.54
N ASN A 272 15.06 11.07 -17.27
CA ASN A 272 15.63 10.10 -16.34
C ASN A 272 14.62 9.58 -15.30
N THR A 273 13.33 9.81 -15.50
CA THR A 273 12.28 9.37 -14.56
C THR A 273 11.32 8.43 -15.25
N TRP A 274 11.25 7.20 -14.76
CA TRP A 274 10.21 6.26 -15.12
C TRP A 274 8.99 6.53 -14.23
N LEU A 275 7.93 7.05 -14.85
CA LEU A 275 6.65 7.33 -14.20
C LEU A 275 5.65 6.23 -14.56
N ILE A 276 5.10 5.60 -13.54
CA ILE A 276 4.12 4.51 -13.64
C ILE A 276 2.82 4.98 -12.97
N PHE A 277 1.70 4.87 -13.68
CA PHE A 277 0.36 5.10 -13.12
C PHE A 277 -0.45 3.81 -13.22
N MET A 278 -1.10 3.44 -12.11
CA MET A 278 -2.05 2.32 -12.04
C MET A 278 -3.11 2.56 -10.95
N THR A 279 -4.07 1.65 -10.80
CA THR A 279 -5.03 1.64 -9.68
C THR A 279 -4.94 0.31 -8.93
N ASP A 280 -5.39 0.28 -7.67
CA ASP A 280 -5.22 -0.92 -6.83
C ASP A 280 -6.31 -1.99 -7.01
N ASN A 281 -7.48 -1.62 -7.51
CA ASN A 281 -8.57 -2.52 -7.86
C ASN A 281 -9.53 -1.82 -8.82
N GLY A 282 -10.54 -2.56 -9.27
CA GLY A 282 -11.65 -2.02 -10.04
C GLY A 282 -12.45 -0.93 -9.30
N ALA A 283 -13.37 -0.32 -10.02
CA ALA A 283 -14.18 0.79 -9.53
C ALA A 283 -15.00 0.37 -8.30
N GLN A 284 -15.04 1.22 -7.26
CA GLN A 284 -16.06 1.07 -6.22
C GLN A 284 -17.46 1.26 -6.80
N ALA A 285 -18.39 0.41 -6.35
CA ALA A 285 -19.81 0.49 -6.68
C ALA A 285 -20.49 1.55 -5.80
N VAL A 286 -20.52 2.79 -6.28
CA VAL A 286 -21.18 3.93 -5.64
C VAL A 286 -22.05 4.67 -6.65
N GLY A 287 -22.99 5.47 -6.16
CA GLY A 287 -23.97 6.17 -6.98
C GLY A 287 -25.32 5.45 -7.03
N ASP A 288 -26.32 6.15 -7.55
CA ASP A 288 -27.68 5.60 -7.69
C ASP A 288 -27.85 4.85 -9.03
N THR A 289 -26.95 5.09 -9.98
CA THR A 289 -26.89 4.39 -11.27
C THR A 289 -25.50 3.79 -11.49
N PRO A 290 -25.38 2.67 -12.24
CA PRO A 290 -24.08 2.12 -12.59
C PRO A 290 -23.22 3.14 -13.32
N ARG A 291 -22.02 3.40 -12.80
CA ARG A 291 -21.04 4.30 -13.43
C ARG A 291 -20.53 3.69 -14.74
N TYR A 292 -19.93 4.52 -15.59
CA TYR A 292 -19.28 4.01 -16.79
C TYR A 292 -18.09 3.12 -16.41
N ASN A 293 -18.13 1.84 -16.77
CA ASN A 293 -17.10 0.85 -16.45
C ASN A 293 -16.45 0.25 -17.70
N ALA A 294 -16.42 1.00 -18.81
CA ALA A 294 -15.86 0.55 -20.09
C ALA A 294 -16.40 -0.79 -20.63
N GLY A 295 -17.66 -1.12 -20.29
CA GLY A 295 -18.29 -2.39 -20.70
C GLY A 295 -17.83 -3.61 -19.91
N LEU A 296 -17.00 -3.45 -18.88
CA LEU A 296 -16.50 -4.53 -18.04
C LEU A 296 -17.52 -4.93 -16.96
N ARG A 297 -17.67 -6.23 -16.72
CA ARG A 297 -18.56 -6.78 -15.69
C ARG A 297 -17.93 -6.70 -14.30
N GLY A 298 -18.78 -6.47 -13.30
CA GLY A 298 -18.36 -6.43 -11.90
C GLY A 298 -17.65 -5.14 -11.48
N TRP A 299 -17.27 -5.11 -10.21
CA TRP A 299 -16.75 -3.93 -9.50
C TRP A 299 -15.71 -4.37 -8.46
N LYS A 300 -15.14 -3.44 -7.70
CA LYS A 300 -14.34 -3.73 -6.51
C LYS A 300 -14.98 -4.84 -5.67
N GLY A 301 -14.15 -5.81 -5.26
CA GLY A 301 -14.57 -6.98 -4.48
C GLY A 301 -15.08 -8.15 -5.32
N THR A 302 -15.03 -8.06 -6.65
CA THR A 302 -15.37 -9.17 -7.55
C THR A 302 -14.18 -9.55 -8.43
N VAL A 303 -14.14 -10.80 -8.88
CA VAL A 303 -13.08 -11.32 -9.76
C VAL A 303 -13.36 -11.14 -11.26
N TYR A 304 -14.50 -10.53 -11.61
CA TYR A 304 -14.82 -10.13 -12.98
C TYR A 304 -13.92 -8.96 -13.44
N GLU A 305 -13.77 -8.75 -14.75
CA GLU A 305 -12.83 -7.79 -15.33
C GLU A 305 -12.98 -6.38 -14.74
N GLY A 306 -14.19 -5.93 -14.46
CA GLY A 306 -14.46 -4.62 -13.86
C GLY A 306 -13.99 -4.49 -12.40
N GLY A 307 -13.65 -5.59 -11.74
CA GLY A 307 -13.06 -5.64 -10.40
C GLY A 307 -11.54 -5.81 -10.38
N ILE A 308 -10.94 -6.35 -11.45
CA ILE A 308 -9.52 -6.75 -11.47
C ILE A 308 -8.68 -6.18 -12.61
N ARG A 309 -9.28 -5.72 -13.71
CA ARG A 309 -8.58 -5.09 -14.84
C ARG A 309 -8.51 -3.59 -14.62
N VAL A 310 -7.30 -3.03 -14.64
CA VAL A 310 -7.03 -1.64 -14.26
C VAL A 310 -6.12 -0.95 -15.28
N PRO A 311 -6.14 0.39 -15.39
CA PRO A 311 -5.19 1.10 -16.25
C PRO A 311 -3.77 0.86 -15.74
N CYS A 312 -2.82 0.77 -16.68
CA CYS A 312 -1.39 0.76 -16.38
C CYS A 312 -0.63 1.54 -17.45
N PHE A 313 -0.14 2.72 -17.09
CA PHE A 313 0.57 3.63 -17.97
C PHE A 313 2.02 3.76 -17.52
N MET A 314 2.96 3.45 -18.41
CA MET A 314 4.40 3.47 -18.13
C MET A 314 5.10 4.46 -19.07
N ARG A 315 5.49 5.61 -18.54
CA ARG A 315 6.19 6.68 -19.28
C ARG A 315 7.67 6.72 -18.94
N TRP A 316 8.53 6.55 -19.94
CA TRP A 316 9.96 6.81 -19.82
C TRP A 316 10.58 7.20 -21.18
N PRO A 317 10.59 8.51 -21.54
CA PRO A 317 10.92 8.98 -22.89
C PRO A 317 12.33 8.60 -23.37
N ARG A 318 13.29 8.49 -22.45
CA ARG A 318 14.67 8.06 -22.76
C ARG A 318 14.78 6.61 -23.20
N LYS A 319 13.79 5.77 -22.91
CA LYS A 319 13.82 4.33 -23.21
C LYS A 319 12.85 3.92 -24.30
N TRP A 320 11.66 4.50 -24.32
CA TRP A 320 10.65 4.17 -25.32
C TRP A 320 9.83 5.38 -25.72
N ARG A 321 9.30 5.31 -26.94
CA ARG A 321 8.28 6.25 -27.42
C ARG A 321 6.94 5.89 -26.77
N GLY A 322 6.24 6.90 -26.26
CA GLY A 322 4.86 6.76 -25.80
C GLY A 322 3.85 6.45 -26.90
N GLY A 323 2.58 6.40 -26.53
CA GLY A 323 1.48 6.28 -27.48
C GLY A 323 1.19 4.85 -27.90
N GLN A 324 1.77 3.85 -27.22
CA GLN A 324 1.74 2.45 -27.68
C GLN A 324 1.03 1.53 -26.69
N ASP A 325 0.25 0.61 -27.22
CA ASP A 325 -0.39 -0.44 -26.43
C ASP A 325 0.46 -1.71 -26.41
N ARG A 326 0.31 -2.48 -25.34
CA ARG A 326 0.81 -3.84 -25.15
C ARG A 326 -0.39 -4.69 -24.76
N ASP A 327 -0.74 -5.63 -25.63
CA ASP A 327 -1.77 -6.65 -25.38
C ASP A 327 -1.22 -7.85 -24.59
N THR A 328 -0.15 -7.62 -23.84
CA THR A 328 0.52 -8.58 -22.99
C THR A 328 -0.30 -8.83 -21.73
N LEU A 329 -0.58 -10.09 -21.40
CA LEU A 329 -1.18 -10.46 -20.12
C LEU A 329 -0.19 -10.18 -18.99
N ALA A 330 -0.48 -9.15 -18.20
CA ALA A 330 0.39 -8.62 -17.16
C ALA A 330 -0.37 -8.42 -15.85
N ALA A 331 0.36 -8.35 -14.75
CA ALA A 331 -0.20 -8.10 -13.42
C ALA A 331 0.74 -7.27 -12.53
N HIS A 332 0.17 -6.69 -11.48
CA HIS A 332 0.91 -5.95 -10.45
C HIS A 332 2.08 -6.70 -9.80
N ILE A 333 2.06 -8.03 -9.71
CA ILE A 333 3.20 -8.84 -9.25
C ILE A 333 4.42 -8.72 -10.17
N ASP A 334 4.22 -8.35 -11.44
CA ASP A 334 5.29 -8.18 -12.43
C ASP A 334 6.06 -6.87 -12.22
N VAL A 335 5.52 -5.89 -11.49
CA VAL A 335 6.13 -4.56 -11.34
C VAL A 335 7.47 -4.63 -10.62
N MET A 336 7.58 -5.38 -9.51
CA MET A 336 8.84 -5.52 -8.78
C MET A 336 9.95 -6.12 -9.66
N PRO A 337 9.83 -7.32 -10.27
CA PRO A 337 10.89 -7.86 -11.13
C PRO A 337 11.22 -6.92 -12.30
N THR A 338 10.22 -6.25 -12.88
CA THR A 338 10.45 -5.29 -13.97
C THR A 338 11.31 -4.10 -13.53
N LEU A 339 11.04 -3.54 -12.34
CA LEU A 339 11.84 -2.43 -11.79
C LEU A 339 13.27 -2.87 -11.44
N LEU A 340 13.43 -4.08 -10.91
CA LEU A 340 14.76 -4.63 -10.63
C LEU A 340 15.59 -4.78 -11.92
N ASP A 341 15.02 -5.38 -12.96
CA ASP A 341 15.67 -5.54 -14.27
C ASP A 341 16.05 -4.19 -14.89
N ALA A 342 15.12 -3.22 -14.89
CA ALA A 342 15.35 -1.88 -15.43
C ALA A 342 16.49 -1.13 -14.71
N CYS A 343 16.68 -1.42 -13.42
CA CYS A 343 17.73 -0.82 -12.60
C CYS A 343 19.03 -1.63 -12.60
N GLY A 344 19.05 -2.80 -13.26
CA GLY A 344 20.17 -3.72 -13.22
C GLY A 344 20.44 -4.28 -11.81
N ILE A 345 19.38 -4.53 -11.05
CA ILE A 345 19.44 -5.07 -9.69
C ILE A 345 19.02 -6.54 -9.75
N GLU A 346 19.85 -7.42 -9.19
CA GLU A 346 19.50 -8.84 -9.08
C GLU A 346 18.42 -9.06 -8.01
N THR A 347 17.56 -10.05 -8.21
CA THR A 347 16.62 -10.49 -7.17
C THR A 347 17.39 -10.92 -5.92
N PRO A 348 17.02 -10.42 -4.72
CA PRO A 348 17.72 -10.81 -3.49
C PRO A 348 17.71 -12.32 -3.26
N LYS A 349 18.81 -12.85 -2.72
CA LYS A 349 18.93 -14.28 -2.40
C LYS A 349 17.81 -14.72 -1.46
N GLY A 350 17.16 -15.84 -1.80
CA GLY A 350 16.07 -16.41 -1.01
C GLY A 350 14.69 -15.79 -1.27
N VAL A 351 14.60 -14.70 -2.04
CA VAL A 351 13.32 -14.15 -2.50
C VAL A 351 12.89 -14.89 -3.76
N HIS A 352 11.71 -15.48 -3.72
CA HIS A 352 11.07 -16.08 -4.89
C HIS A 352 9.98 -15.13 -5.40
N LEU A 353 10.09 -14.67 -6.64
CA LEU A 353 9.09 -13.80 -7.27
C LEU A 353 8.09 -14.66 -8.04
N ASP A 354 6.80 -14.34 -7.92
CA ASP A 354 5.74 -14.94 -8.74
C ASP A 354 5.55 -14.16 -10.05
N GLY A 355 5.94 -12.87 -10.06
CA GLY A 355 5.90 -12.01 -11.24
C GLY A 355 7.02 -12.29 -12.25
N ILE A 356 6.76 -11.92 -13.50
CA ILE A 356 7.70 -12.00 -14.62
C ILE A 356 8.00 -10.56 -15.07
N SER A 357 9.27 -10.24 -15.28
CA SER A 357 9.67 -8.91 -15.74
C SER A 357 9.06 -8.56 -17.10
N LEU A 358 8.34 -7.44 -17.16
CA LEU A 358 7.78 -6.83 -18.37
C LEU A 358 8.85 -6.05 -19.17
N TRP A 359 10.10 -6.04 -18.70
CA TRP A 359 11.17 -5.22 -19.30
C TRP A 359 11.40 -5.52 -20.79
N PRO A 360 11.39 -6.79 -21.25
CA PRO A 360 11.52 -7.10 -22.67
C PRO A 360 10.42 -6.45 -23.53
N VAL A 361 9.15 -6.63 -23.14
CA VAL A 361 7.99 -6.12 -23.91
C VAL A 361 7.82 -4.61 -23.81
N LEU A 362 8.37 -3.97 -22.77
CA LEU A 362 8.48 -2.52 -22.67
C LEU A 362 9.47 -1.95 -23.68
N CYS A 363 10.64 -2.61 -23.83
CA CYS A 363 11.70 -2.16 -24.73
C CYS A 363 11.41 -2.46 -26.20
N ASP A 364 10.74 -3.58 -26.47
CA ASP A 364 10.43 -4.05 -27.81
C ASP A 364 9.04 -4.70 -27.83
N SER A 365 8.11 -4.18 -28.64
CA SER A 365 6.76 -4.72 -28.75
C SER A 365 6.71 -6.14 -29.30
N GLU A 366 7.75 -6.55 -30.04
CA GLU A 366 7.87 -7.87 -30.65
C GLU A 366 8.66 -8.85 -29.79
N ALA A 367 9.08 -8.44 -28.58
CA ALA A 367 9.78 -9.31 -27.66
C ALA A 367 8.91 -10.53 -27.31
N ALA A 368 9.55 -11.70 -27.29
CA ALA A 368 8.87 -12.94 -26.89
C ALA A 368 8.29 -12.80 -25.48
N TRP A 369 7.02 -13.18 -25.32
CA TRP A 369 6.32 -13.21 -24.05
C TRP A 369 5.79 -14.63 -23.80
N PRO A 370 5.97 -15.20 -22.59
CA PRO A 370 5.48 -16.53 -22.32
C PRO A 370 3.95 -16.55 -22.25
N GLU A 371 3.35 -17.60 -22.81
CA GLU A 371 1.99 -17.98 -22.42
C GLU A 371 1.99 -18.29 -20.93
N ARG A 372 1.05 -17.69 -20.19
CA ARG A 372 0.96 -17.82 -18.74
C ARG A 372 -0.49 -17.86 -18.28
N THR A 373 -0.69 -18.49 -17.15
CA THR A 373 -1.92 -18.41 -16.37
C THR A 373 -1.70 -17.45 -15.21
N LEU A 374 -2.67 -16.58 -14.98
CA LEU A 374 -2.76 -15.72 -13.81
C LEU A 374 -3.91 -16.17 -12.93
N PHE A 375 -3.76 -15.91 -11.63
CA PHE A 375 -4.70 -16.29 -10.60
C PHE A 375 -5.03 -15.05 -9.77
N THR A 376 -6.29 -14.95 -9.37
CA THR A 376 -6.72 -13.96 -8.39
C THR A 376 -7.82 -14.57 -7.55
N GLN A 377 -7.79 -14.29 -6.26
CA GLN A 377 -8.82 -14.75 -5.36
C GLN A 377 -8.98 -13.75 -4.23
N TRP A 378 -10.22 -13.49 -3.86
CA TRP A 378 -10.53 -12.75 -2.66
C TRP A 378 -11.95 -13.04 -2.19
N HIS A 379 -12.09 -13.19 -0.87
CA HIS A 379 -13.37 -13.11 -0.18
C HIS A 379 -13.14 -12.58 1.23
N ARG A 380 -14.21 -12.07 1.86
CA ARG A 380 -14.18 -11.74 3.29
C ARG A 380 -14.02 -13.04 4.10
N GLY A 381 -13.06 -13.04 5.03
CA GLY A 381 -12.79 -14.18 5.91
C GLY A 381 -11.38 -14.16 6.47
N ASP A 382 -11.12 -14.99 7.49
CA ASP A 382 -9.80 -15.09 8.12
C ASP A 382 -8.81 -15.98 7.36
N ARG A 383 -9.31 -16.80 6.44
CA ARG A 383 -8.51 -17.76 5.69
C ARG A 383 -9.03 -17.87 4.26
N PRO A 384 -8.16 -18.20 3.30
CA PRO A 384 -8.57 -18.52 1.95
C PRO A 384 -9.43 -19.79 1.92
N GLU A 385 -10.50 -19.77 1.12
CA GLU A 385 -11.41 -20.91 0.90
C GLU A 385 -11.40 -21.29 -0.59
N PRO A 386 -11.17 -22.56 -0.95
CA PRO A 386 -11.15 -22.99 -2.35
C PRO A 386 -12.43 -22.60 -3.08
N TYR A 387 -12.30 -22.13 -4.32
CA TYR A 387 -13.41 -21.79 -5.23
C TYR A 387 -14.37 -20.71 -4.69
N ARG A 388 -13.91 -19.83 -3.82
CA ARG A 388 -14.70 -18.71 -3.29
C ARG A 388 -14.13 -17.37 -3.74
N GLY A 389 -14.75 -16.77 -4.74
CA GLY A 389 -14.33 -15.49 -5.30
C GLY A 389 -12.96 -15.59 -5.95
N CYS A 390 -12.74 -16.62 -6.78
CA CYS A 390 -11.49 -16.84 -7.51
C CYS A 390 -11.67 -16.76 -9.03
N ALA A 391 -10.64 -16.32 -9.72
CA ALA A 391 -10.53 -16.48 -11.16
C ALA A 391 -9.15 -17.00 -11.57
N VAL A 392 -9.17 -17.87 -12.58
CA VAL A 392 -8.00 -18.37 -13.31
C VAL A 392 -8.11 -17.81 -14.71
N PHE A 393 -7.05 -17.22 -15.25
CA PHE A 393 -7.15 -16.62 -16.58
C PHE A 393 -5.84 -16.64 -17.35
N THR A 394 -5.98 -16.92 -18.64
CA THR A 394 -4.94 -16.78 -19.65
C THR A 394 -5.29 -15.58 -20.54
N ARG A 395 -4.57 -15.38 -21.64
CA ARG A 395 -4.94 -14.36 -22.63
C ARG A 395 -6.32 -14.61 -23.24
N HIS A 396 -6.69 -15.89 -23.41
CA HIS A 396 -7.90 -16.29 -24.14
C HIS A 396 -9.07 -16.64 -23.24
N TYR A 397 -8.83 -17.34 -22.14
CA TYR A 397 -9.92 -17.88 -21.31
C TYR A 397 -9.84 -17.41 -19.86
N LYS A 398 -11.00 -17.25 -19.24
CA LYS A 398 -11.15 -16.98 -17.81
C LYS A 398 -12.17 -17.91 -17.19
N LEU A 399 -11.78 -18.61 -16.13
CA LEU A 399 -12.65 -19.46 -15.33
C LEU A 399 -12.91 -18.79 -13.98
N VAL A 400 -14.17 -18.52 -13.67
CA VAL A 400 -14.62 -17.93 -12.40
C VAL A 400 -15.21 -19.00 -11.49
N ASP A 401 -14.76 -19.05 -10.24
CA ASP A 401 -15.20 -19.98 -9.18
C ASP A 401 -15.24 -21.46 -9.58
N GLY A 402 -14.43 -21.84 -10.58
CA GLY A 402 -14.41 -23.20 -11.13
C GLY A 402 -15.67 -23.59 -11.92
N LYS A 403 -16.52 -22.63 -12.30
CA LYS A 403 -17.86 -22.85 -12.85
C LYS A 403 -18.13 -22.14 -14.17
N GLU A 404 -17.89 -20.84 -14.24
CA GLU A 404 -18.22 -20.00 -15.41
C GLU A 404 -16.97 -19.78 -16.26
N LEU A 405 -17.02 -20.09 -17.55
CA LEU A 405 -15.90 -19.93 -18.46
C LEU A 405 -16.23 -18.86 -19.50
N TYR A 406 -15.31 -17.93 -19.72
CA TYR A 406 -15.46 -16.82 -20.67
C TYR A 406 -14.29 -16.79 -21.66
N ASP A 407 -14.58 -16.54 -22.94
CA ASP A 407 -13.58 -16.16 -23.93
C ASP A 407 -13.31 -14.65 -23.81
N ARG A 408 -12.13 -14.28 -23.32
CA ARG A 408 -11.76 -12.90 -22.99
C ARG A 408 -11.49 -12.04 -24.22
N VAL A 409 -11.25 -12.66 -25.37
CA VAL A 409 -10.99 -11.95 -26.63
C VAL A 409 -12.31 -11.69 -27.35
N ALA A 410 -13.17 -12.70 -27.43
CA ALA A 410 -14.48 -12.58 -28.07
C ALA A 410 -15.52 -11.86 -27.18
N ASP A 411 -15.41 -12.00 -25.85
CA ASP A 411 -16.35 -11.49 -24.86
C ASP A 411 -15.61 -10.81 -23.68
N PRO A 412 -14.97 -9.65 -23.89
CA PRO A 412 -14.27 -8.92 -22.83
C PRO A 412 -15.20 -8.41 -21.72
N GLY A 413 -16.52 -8.44 -21.94
CA GLY A 413 -17.53 -8.07 -20.95
C GLY A 413 -18.02 -9.23 -20.08
N GLU A 414 -17.54 -10.47 -20.32
CA GLU A 414 -17.93 -11.68 -19.57
C GLU A 414 -19.46 -11.85 -19.51
N SER A 415 -20.10 -11.76 -20.67
CA SER A 415 -21.56 -11.84 -20.86
C SER A 415 -22.07 -13.24 -21.20
N THR A 416 -21.23 -14.10 -21.78
CA THR A 416 -21.63 -15.43 -22.29
C THR A 416 -20.77 -16.53 -21.64
N ASP A 417 -21.38 -17.32 -20.76
CA ASP A 417 -20.73 -18.49 -20.16
C ASP A 417 -20.70 -19.66 -21.16
N ILE A 418 -19.49 -20.07 -21.54
CA ILE A 418 -19.20 -21.16 -22.48
C ILE A 418 -18.70 -22.44 -21.80
N ALA A 419 -18.81 -22.54 -20.47
CA ALA A 419 -18.27 -23.68 -19.70
C ALA A 419 -18.83 -25.03 -20.13
N ALA A 420 -20.13 -25.10 -20.46
CA ALA A 420 -20.79 -26.33 -20.89
C ALA A 420 -20.26 -26.85 -22.25
N GLU A 421 -19.76 -25.94 -23.08
CA GLU A 421 -19.25 -26.23 -24.43
C GLU A 421 -17.77 -26.63 -24.41
N HIS A 422 -17.04 -26.25 -23.37
CA HIS A 422 -15.59 -26.47 -23.22
C HIS A 422 -15.22 -27.14 -21.87
N PRO A 423 -15.76 -28.34 -21.55
CA PRO A 423 -15.51 -29.00 -20.27
C PRO A 423 -14.04 -29.40 -20.05
N ASP A 424 -13.27 -29.60 -21.12
CA ASP A 424 -11.84 -29.88 -21.10
C ASP A 424 -11.02 -28.67 -20.64
N ILE A 425 -11.36 -27.47 -21.12
CA ILE A 425 -10.73 -26.22 -20.69
C ILE A 425 -11.05 -25.95 -19.21
N VAL A 426 -12.31 -26.13 -18.81
CA VAL A 426 -12.73 -26.01 -17.40
C VAL A 426 -11.91 -26.96 -16.52
N ALA A 427 -11.81 -28.24 -16.88
CA ALA A 427 -11.06 -29.23 -16.11
C ALA A 427 -9.57 -28.85 -15.96
N LYS A 428 -8.93 -28.41 -17.06
CA LYS A 428 -7.54 -27.96 -17.05
C LYS A 428 -7.34 -26.75 -16.12
N MET A 429 -8.17 -25.72 -16.26
CA MET A 429 -8.03 -24.50 -15.46
C MET A 429 -8.35 -24.74 -13.97
N ARG A 430 -9.22 -25.69 -13.65
CA ARG A 430 -9.45 -26.14 -12.26
C ARG A 430 -8.21 -26.81 -11.67
N GLN A 431 -7.53 -27.66 -12.44
CA GLN A 431 -6.29 -28.29 -12.00
C GLN A 431 -5.18 -27.25 -11.77
N GLU A 432 -5.05 -26.27 -12.67
CA GLU A 432 -4.11 -25.16 -12.50
C GLU A 432 -4.41 -24.33 -11.24
N TYR A 433 -5.70 -24.06 -10.98
CA TYR A 433 -6.13 -23.38 -9.76
C TYR A 433 -5.77 -24.15 -8.49
N GLU A 434 -6.09 -25.44 -8.43
CA GLU A 434 -5.86 -26.26 -7.24
C GLU A 434 -4.36 -26.32 -6.92
N ALA A 435 -3.51 -26.47 -7.94
CA ALA A 435 -2.06 -26.44 -7.80
C ALA A 435 -1.55 -25.09 -7.30
N TRP A 436 -2.05 -23.99 -7.88
CA TRP A 436 -1.70 -22.63 -7.42
C TRP A 436 -2.15 -22.40 -5.97
N PHE A 437 -3.39 -22.76 -5.64
CA PHE A 437 -3.97 -22.55 -4.32
C PHE A 437 -3.20 -23.32 -3.24
N GLU A 438 -2.85 -24.58 -3.51
CA GLU A 438 -2.00 -25.38 -2.61
C GLU A 438 -0.63 -24.74 -2.41
N ASP A 439 0.00 -24.23 -3.47
CA ASP A 439 1.33 -23.61 -3.39
C ASP A 439 1.33 -22.27 -2.63
N VAL A 440 0.38 -21.37 -2.90
CA VAL A 440 0.37 -20.04 -2.26
C VAL A 440 -0.18 -20.05 -0.83
N CYS A 441 -1.00 -21.04 -0.47
CA CYS A 441 -1.61 -21.15 0.85
C CYS A 441 -0.94 -22.20 1.76
N GLY A 442 -0.41 -23.29 1.20
CA GLY A 442 -0.18 -24.56 1.92
C GLY A 442 0.87 -24.53 3.04
N LYS A 443 1.66 -23.46 3.17
CA LYS A 443 2.73 -23.35 4.18
C LYS A 443 2.42 -22.35 5.30
N ARG A 444 1.31 -21.63 5.25
CA ARG A 444 1.01 -20.51 6.16
C ARG A 444 -0.21 -20.80 7.03
N ASP A 445 -0.10 -20.49 8.32
CA ASP A 445 -1.25 -20.42 9.22
C ASP A 445 -1.88 -19.03 9.16
N PHE A 446 -3.02 -18.92 8.48
CA PHE A 446 -3.76 -17.66 8.35
C PHE A 446 -4.58 -17.29 9.60
N SER A 447 -4.71 -18.21 10.56
CA SER A 447 -5.48 -17.95 11.78
C SER A 447 -4.82 -16.97 12.73
N ILE A 448 -3.49 -16.82 12.63
CA ILE A 448 -2.70 -15.91 13.45
C ILE A 448 -2.15 -14.79 12.55
N PRO A 449 -2.66 -13.55 12.65
CA PRO A 449 -2.07 -12.43 11.94
C PRO A 449 -0.65 -12.11 12.45
N PRO A 450 0.16 -11.37 11.67
CA PRO A 450 1.43 -10.85 12.14
C PRO A 450 1.32 -10.12 13.50
N ARG A 451 2.36 -10.27 14.33
CA ARG A 451 2.34 -9.77 15.71
C ARG A 451 2.84 -8.33 15.80
N ILE A 452 2.09 -7.50 16.52
CA ILE A 452 2.49 -6.12 16.85
C ILE A 452 3.50 -6.13 18.00
N HIS A 453 4.63 -5.46 17.83
CA HIS A 453 5.72 -5.47 18.81
C HIS A 453 5.55 -4.38 19.88
N LEU A 454 5.38 -4.78 21.13
CA LEU A 454 5.19 -3.89 22.28
C LEU A 454 6.49 -3.63 23.03
N GLY A 455 6.74 -2.36 23.39
CA GLY A 455 7.90 -1.97 24.21
C GLY A 455 9.23 -1.92 23.45
N THR A 456 9.17 -1.96 22.13
CA THR A 456 10.31 -1.71 21.25
C THR A 456 10.74 -0.23 21.31
N ARG A 457 12.01 0.06 21.02
CA ARG A 457 12.47 1.46 20.85
C ARG A 457 12.00 2.08 19.53
N HIS A 458 11.60 1.25 18.58
CA HIS A 458 11.16 1.67 17.24
C HIS A 458 9.74 2.26 17.26
N GLU A 459 8.98 1.97 18.32
CA GLU A 459 7.62 2.45 18.54
C GLU A 459 7.30 2.37 20.05
N ASN A 460 7.33 3.51 20.72
CA ASN A 460 6.91 3.63 22.12
C ASN A 460 6.45 5.08 22.38
N PRO A 461 5.16 5.32 22.63
CA PRO A 461 4.09 4.33 22.82
C PRO A 461 3.63 3.65 21.52
N THR A 462 3.08 2.44 21.63
CA THR A 462 2.36 1.74 20.56
C THR A 462 0.87 2.08 20.65
N LEU A 463 0.24 2.42 19.53
CA LEU A 463 -1.21 2.66 19.43
C LEU A 463 -1.89 1.50 18.72
N LEU A 464 -2.70 0.73 19.43
CA LEU A 464 -3.52 -0.35 18.86
C LEU A 464 -4.90 0.18 18.49
N THR A 465 -5.33 -0.14 17.27
CA THR A 465 -6.64 0.26 16.72
C THR A 465 -7.45 -0.96 16.28
N ARG A 466 -8.73 -0.76 16.03
CA ARG A 466 -9.62 -1.82 15.53
C ARG A 466 -9.33 -2.25 14.08
N GLN A 467 -8.39 -1.59 13.40
CA GLN A 467 -7.93 -2.03 12.09
C GLN A 467 -7.18 -3.35 12.19
N ASP A 468 -6.37 -3.53 13.23
CA ASP A 468 -5.43 -4.64 13.35
C ASP A 468 -5.86 -5.69 14.39
N TRP A 469 -7.05 -5.57 14.98
CA TRP A 469 -7.60 -6.59 15.89
C TRP A 469 -8.29 -7.73 15.15
N ARG A 470 -8.44 -8.89 15.78
CA ARG A 470 -9.37 -9.94 15.36
C ARG A 470 -10.68 -9.80 16.11
N CYS A 471 -11.80 -9.97 15.42
CA CYS A 471 -13.14 -9.83 16.00
C CYS A 471 -14.14 -10.65 15.17
N GLU A 472 -15.08 -11.31 15.84
CA GLU A 472 -16.14 -12.13 15.21
C GLU A 472 -17.32 -11.28 14.70
N THR A 473 -17.43 -10.04 15.17
CA THR A 473 -18.52 -9.11 14.85
C THR A 473 -18.02 -7.93 13.99
N ASN A 474 -18.90 -6.97 13.72
CA ASN A 474 -18.57 -5.81 12.90
C ASN A 474 -17.53 -4.90 13.58
N TRP A 475 -16.34 -4.73 12.99
CA TRP A 475 -15.26 -3.89 13.54
C TRP A 475 -15.63 -2.42 13.80
N THR A 476 -16.65 -1.89 13.10
CA THR A 476 -17.14 -0.52 13.34
C THR A 476 -18.17 -0.42 14.46
N ASP A 477 -18.77 -1.53 14.90
CA ASP A 477 -19.72 -1.52 16.02
C ASP A 477 -18.96 -1.26 17.33
N PRO A 478 -19.28 -0.18 18.09
CA PRO A 478 -18.60 0.12 19.35
C PRO A 478 -18.69 -1.01 20.38
N ARG A 479 -19.68 -1.90 20.29
CA ARG A 479 -19.89 -3.04 21.19
C ARG A 479 -19.03 -4.25 20.84
N SER A 480 -18.47 -4.31 19.63
CA SER A 480 -17.62 -5.42 19.21
C SER A 480 -16.44 -5.62 20.14
N LEU A 481 -16.17 -6.88 20.48
CA LEU A 481 -15.01 -7.30 21.24
C LEU A 481 -14.00 -7.92 20.29
N GLY A 482 -12.73 -7.65 20.54
CA GLY A 482 -11.65 -8.20 19.75
C GLY A 482 -10.36 -8.26 20.53
N TYR A 483 -9.34 -8.76 19.86
CA TYR A 483 -8.01 -8.92 20.42
C TYR A 483 -6.93 -8.58 19.41
N TRP A 484 -5.76 -8.21 19.91
CA TRP A 484 -4.55 -8.02 19.10
C TRP A 484 -3.58 -9.16 19.37
N GLU A 485 -3.00 -9.72 18.32
CA GLU A 485 -1.83 -10.59 18.45
C GLU A 485 -0.59 -9.71 18.58
N VAL A 486 0.12 -9.87 19.70
CA VAL A 486 1.23 -9.00 20.08
C VAL A 486 2.47 -9.83 20.43
N ASN A 487 3.62 -9.17 20.43
CA ASN A 487 4.88 -9.68 20.96
C ASN A 487 5.48 -8.63 21.90
N VAL A 488 5.55 -8.92 23.19
CA VAL A 488 6.24 -8.05 24.16
C VAL A 488 7.74 -8.27 23.98
N VAL A 489 8.41 -7.35 23.26
CA VAL A 489 9.82 -7.52 22.92
C VAL A 489 10.78 -7.29 24.11
N ARG A 490 10.28 -6.68 25.19
CA ARG A 490 11.08 -6.42 26.41
C ARG A 490 10.23 -6.59 27.65
N SER A 491 10.62 -7.47 28.57
CA SER A 491 10.03 -7.50 29.90
C SER A 491 10.17 -6.13 30.58
N GLY A 492 9.21 -5.72 31.41
CA GLY A 492 9.30 -4.46 32.14
C GLY A 492 7.95 -3.92 32.59
N TRP A 493 7.95 -2.62 32.91
CA TRP A 493 6.78 -1.89 33.37
C TRP A 493 6.16 -1.10 32.22
N TYR A 494 4.83 -1.14 32.16
CA TYR A 494 4.02 -0.54 31.11
C TYR A 494 2.85 0.24 31.69
N ASP A 495 2.55 1.37 31.08
CA ASP A 495 1.27 2.05 31.22
C ASP A 495 0.39 1.67 30.02
N ILE A 496 -0.83 1.20 30.30
CA ILE A 496 -1.81 0.80 29.27
C ILE A 496 -2.99 1.76 29.41
N SER A 497 -3.28 2.53 28.37
CA SER A 497 -4.35 3.52 28.36
C SER A 497 -5.41 3.14 27.34
N PHE A 498 -6.68 3.24 27.72
CA PHE A 498 -7.80 3.03 26.82
C PHE A 498 -8.47 4.35 26.47
N GLU A 499 -8.97 4.45 25.25
CA GLU A 499 -9.92 5.48 24.84
C GLU A 499 -11.19 4.84 24.30
N PHE A 500 -12.33 5.42 24.66
CA PHE A 500 -13.66 4.92 24.30
C PHE A 500 -14.72 6.03 24.41
N ALA A 501 -15.94 5.77 23.89
CA ALA A 501 -17.04 6.72 24.00
C ALA A 501 -17.36 7.04 25.49
N PRO A 502 -17.62 8.31 25.86
CA PRO A 502 -17.94 8.70 27.23
C PRO A 502 -19.06 7.84 27.85
N ARG A 503 -18.90 7.47 29.12
CA ARG A 503 -19.83 6.57 29.82
C ARG A 503 -20.91 7.33 30.58
N THR A 504 -22.14 6.85 30.56
CA THR A 504 -23.28 7.49 31.25
C THR A 504 -23.37 7.08 32.73
N THR A 505 -22.87 5.89 33.07
CA THR A 505 -22.80 5.33 34.42
C THR A 505 -21.36 4.99 34.78
N GLY A 506 -21.09 4.72 36.07
CA GLY A 506 -19.80 4.15 36.47
C GLY A 506 -19.68 2.72 35.96
N GLU A 507 -18.56 2.38 35.34
CA GLU A 507 -18.33 1.11 34.64
C GLU A 507 -16.96 0.51 35.02
N ILE A 508 -16.65 -0.68 34.50
CA ILE A 508 -15.35 -1.34 34.68
C ILE A 508 -14.64 -1.44 33.34
N ALA A 509 -13.35 -1.11 33.31
CA ALA A 509 -12.46 -1.41 32.20
C ALA A 509 -11.51 -2.54 32.59
N ARG A 510 -11.24 -3.45 31.65
CA ARG A 510 -10.40 -4.64 31.81
C ARG A 510 -9.46 -4.80 30.63
N PHE A 511 -8.20 -5.20 30.88
CA PHE A 511 -7.41 -5.91 29.87
C PHE A 511 -6.95 -7.28 30.36
N HIS A 512 -6.56 -8.10 29.40
CA HIS A 512 -5.90 -9.38 29.60
C HIS A 512 -4.76 -9.56 28.58
N ILE A 513 -3.58 -9.93 29.05
CA ILE A 513 -2.42 -10.32 28.22
C ILE A 513 -1.54 -11.30 29.01
N HIS A 514 -1.13 -12.41 28.38
CA HIS A 514 -0.41 -13.50 29.04
C HIS A 514 -1.14 -13.99 30.32
N ASP A 515 -0.47 -13.94 31.48
CA ASP A 515 -0.99 -14.25 32.82
C ASP A 515 -1.50 -13.01 33.57
N VAL A 516 -1.56 -11.84 32.91
CA VAL A 516 -1.88 -10.56 33.54
C VAL A 516 -3.29 -10.11 33.18
N MET A 517 -4.16 -10.07 34.18
CA MET A 517 -5.48 -9.44 34.12
C MET A 517 -5.54 -8.30 35.14
N ARG A 518 -6.09 -7.15 34.73
CA ARG A 518 -6.33 -5.99 35.60
C ARG A 518 -7.66 -5.33 35.28
N GLU A 519 -8.22 -4.70 36.30
CA GLU A 519 -9.45 -3.93 36.21
C GLU A 519 -9.29 -2.56 36.86
N VAL A 520 -10.00 -1.58 36.32
CA VAL A 520 -10.13 -0.25 36.92
C VAL A 520 -11.57 0.24 36.82
N ASN A 521 -12.00 0.99 37.83
CA ASN A 521 -13.27 1.70 37.79
C ASN A 521 -13.17 2.88 36.83
N VAL A 522 -14.17 3.03 35.97
CA VAL A 522 -14.35 4.13 35.03
C VAL A 522 -15.50 5.00 35.54
N PRO A 523 -15.23 6.22 36.02
CA PRO A 523 -16.30 7.11 36.48
C PRO A 523 -17.28 7.48 35.37
N ALA A 524 -18.51 7.81 35.74
CA ALA A 524 -19.47 8.40 34.81
C ALA A 524 -18.88 9.68 34.17
N GLY A 525 -19.08 9.84 32.88
CA GLY A 525 -18.54 10.91 32.04
C GLY A 525 -17.14 10.63 31.48
N ALA A 526 -16.40 9.63 31.97
CA ALA A 526 -15.06 9.35 31.48
C ALA A 526 -15.09 8.71 30.08
N GLY A 527 -14.22 9.19 29.18
CA GLY A 527 -13.96 8.60 27.85
C GLY A 527 -12.60 7.90 27.74
N ALA A 528 -11.88 7.78 28.85
CA ALA A 528 -10.57 7.14 28.90
C ALA A 528 -10.27 6.59 30.29
N CYS A 529 -9.36 5.62 30.37
CA CYS A 529 -8.78 5.15 31.62
C CYS A 529 -7.33 4.71 31.42
N THR A 530 -6.59 4.48 32.51
CA THR A 530 -5.19 4.03 32.43
C THR A 530 -4.85 3.06 33.56
N PHE A 531 -4.21 1.96 33.19
CA PHE A 531 -3.60 0.98 34.06
C PHE A 531 -2.10 1.31 34.17
N LYS A 532 -1.65 1.79 35.33
CA LYS A 532 -0.26 2.20 35.54
C LYS A 532 0.60 1.04 36.07
N ASN A 533 1.88 1.04 35.72
CA ASN A 533 2.88 0.12 36.25
C ASN A 533 2.47 -1.37 36.12
N VAL A 534 1.97 -1.75 34.96
CA VAL A 534 1.69 -3.14 34.61
C VAL A 534 3.01 -3.84 34.30
N SER A 535 3.31 -4.93 35.00
CA SER A 535 4.47 -5.78 34.70
C SER A 535 4.12 -6.74 33.58
N LEU A 536 4.78 -6.60 32.43
CA LEU A 536 4.65 -7.52 31.30
C LEU A 536 5.96 -8.30 31.09
N LYS A 537 5.84 -9.60 30.85
CA LYS A 537 6.96 -10.48 30.49
C LYS A 537 7.17 -10.49 28.98
N HIS A 538 8.43 -10.67 28.56
CA HIS A 538 8.78 -10.92 27.18
C HIS A 538 8.05 -12.17 26.65
N GLY A 539 7.49 -12.07 25.45
CA GLY A 539 6.85 -13.19 24.77
C GLY A 539 5.71 -12.78 23.86
N GLU A 540 5.29 -13.74 23.05
CA GLU A 540 4.10 -13.66 22.22
C GLU A 540 2.84 -13.82 23.07
N GLY A 541 1.81 -13.03 22.75
CA GLY A 541 0.56 -13.08 23.47
C GLY A 541 -0.60 -12.47 22.71
N ARG A 542 -1.78 -12.70 23.28
CA ARG A 542 -3.03 -12.07 22.87
C ARG A 542 -3.38 -10.98 23.86
N LEU A 543 -3.63 -9.77 23.36
CA LEU A 543 -4.14 -8.66 24.17
C LEU A 543 -5.64 -8.49 23.92
N GLU A 544 -6.43 -8.61 24.98
CA GLU A 544 -7.85 -8.32 24.99
C GLU A 544 -8.10 -7.06 25.82
N ALA A 545 -8.97 -6.17 25.33
CA ALA A 545 -9.34 -4.95 26.05
C ALA A 545 -10.83 -4.67 25.91
N ALA A 546 -11.50 -4.48 27.03
CA ALA A 546 -12.94 -4.26 27.09
C ALA A 546 -13.30 -3.26 28.20
N VAL A 547 -14.47 -2.64 28.03
CA VAL A 547 -15.11 -1.77 29.01
C VAL A 547 -16.59 -2.06 29.01
N THR A 548 -17.22 -2.03 30.18
CA THR A 548 -18.66 -2.27 30.29
C THR A 548 -19.44 -1.05 29.80
N LEU A 549 -20.52 -1.27 29.06
CA LEU A 549 -21.47 -0.31 28.53
C LEU A 549 -22.88 -0.76 28.89
N ASN A 550 -23.54 -0.05 29.81
CA ASN A 550 -24.88 -0.41 30.30
C ASN A 550 -24.92 -1.85 30.84
N GLY A 551 -23.88 -2.27 31.57
CA GLY A 551 -23.77 -3.62 32.11
C GLY A 551 -23.36 -4.71 31.11
N GLN A 552 -23.10 -4.38 29.84
CA GLN A 552 -22.64 -5.34 28.82
C GLN A 552 -21.22 -5.02 28.35
N PRO A 553 -20.35 -6.01 28.07
CA PRO A 553 -19.02 -5.76 27.53
C PRO A 553 -19.07 -5.01 26.19
N ALA A 554 -18.19 -4.03 26.02
CA ALA A 554 -17.97 -3.30 24.78
C ALA A 554 -16.47 -3.14 24.52
N GLY A 555 -16.07 -3.19 23.25
CA GLY A 555 -14.68 -2.97 22.88
C GLY A 555 -14.24 -1.53 23.10
N VAL A 556 -12.95 -1.36 23.32
CA VAL A 556 -12.30 -0.05 23.33
C VAL A 556 -12.11 0.47 21.90
N ARG A 557 -12.00 1.79 21.74
CA ARG A 557 -11.71 2.40 20.43
C ARG A 557 -10.21 2.34 20.14
N TYR A 558 -9.40 2.70 21.14
CA TYR A 558 -7.94 2.70 21.08
C TYR A 558 -7.32 2.12 22.35
N VAL A 559 -6.16 1.48 22.20
CA VAL A 559 -5.29 1.08 23.32
C VAL A 559 -3.89 1.62 23.08
N THR A 560 -3.42 2.52 23.95
CA THR A 560 -2.05 3.04 23.92
C THR A 560 -1.22 2.31 24.96
N ILE A 561 -0.11 1.69 24.54
CA ILE A 561 0.78 0.92 25.41
C ILE A 561 2.14 1.59 25.43
N LYS A 562 2.54 2.08 26.60
CA LYS A 562 3.81 2.78 26.80
C LYS A 562 4.68 2.00 27.77
N ARG A 563 5.86 1.57 27.34
CA ARG A 563 6.88 1.07 28.26
C ARG A 563 7.46 2.22 29.07
N THR A 564 7.44 2.10 30.39
CA THR A 564 7.87 3.14 31.34
C THR A 564 9.16 2.82 32.07
N GLY A 565 9.58 1.55 32.13
CA GLY A 565 10.83 1.16 32.79
C GLY A 565 11.07 -0.34 32.81
N GLY A 566 12.17 -0.76 33.42
CA GLY A 566 12.62 -2.16 33.47
C GLY A 566 13.91 -2.37 32.70
#